data_AF-A0A7V7KZA3-F1
#
_entry.id   AF-A0A7V7KZA3-F1
#
_cell.length_a   1.000
_cell.length_b   1.000
_cell.length_c   1.000
_cell.angle_alpha   90.00
_cell.angle_beta   90.00
_cell.angle_gamma   90.00
#
_symmetry.space_group_name_H-M   'P 1'
#
loop_
_entity.id
_entity.type
_entity.pdbx_description
1 polymer ?
#
loop_
_entity_poly.entity_id
_entity_poly.type
_entity_poly.pdbx_seq_one_letter_code
_entity_poly.pdbx_strand_id
1 'polypeptide(L)'
;MLILLMETKRAIHLDPDGAAAHLSQAIALLTADSQSEPSQRKITGGLAPWQVARVDDFIDQHLDQCIRTTELAWLLSLSPSHFSRLFKQTMGMTPLMYVAARRVKAAGQYMLCSSSSLSEIALSHGFCDQSHFCRVFRRETGLSPQTWRKLHCVTPSRRRATGKLDSIQQYSVEVDHC
;
A
#
# COMPACT_ATOMS: atom_id res chain seq x y z
N MET A 1 22.28 9.92 -61.95
CA MET A 1 21.25 10.17 -60.91
C MET A 1 19.91 10.66 -61.51
N LEU A 2 19.46 10.08 -62.64
CA LEU A 2 18.11 10.37 -63.19
C LEU A 2 17.60 9.28 -64.15
N ILE A 3 18.09 8.04 -64.04
CA ILE A 3 17.64 6.89 -64.87
C ILE A 3 17.23 5.68 -64.02
N LEU A 4 17.35 5.74 -62.68
CA LEU A 4 17.03 4.60 -61.81
C LEU A 4 15.71 4.76 -61.00
N LEU A 5 14.95 5.83 -61.25
CA LEU A 5 13.73 6.17 -60.49
C LEU A 5 12.44 6.05 -61.31
N MET A 6 12.48 5.43 -62.50
CA MET A 6 11.26 5.16 -63.30
C MET A 6 10.91 3.68 -63.48
N GLU A 7 11.72 2.73 -63.01
CA GLU A 7 11.39 1.28 -63.08
C GLU A 7 10.79 0.70 -61.80
N THR A 8 10.71 1.48 -60.71
CA THR A 8 10.12 1.04 -59.42
C THR A 8 8.60 0.88 -59.44
N LYS A 9 7.94 1.00 -60.60
CA LYS A 9 6.49 0.83 -60.76
C LYS A 9 6.12 -0.23 -61.81
N ARG A 10 6.96 -1.25 -62.03
CA ARG A 10 6.63 -2.34 -62.97
C ARG A 10 7.16 -3.73 -62.59
N ALA A 11 7.15 -4.09 -61.31
CA ALA A 11 7.35 -5.47 -60.87
C ALA A 11 6.54 -5.83 -59.60
N ILE A 12 5.28 -5.35 -59.52
CA ILE A 12 4.29 -5.75 -58.49
C ILE A 12 3.46 -6.97 -58.97
N HIS A 13 3.94 -7.74 -59.94
CA HIS A 13 3.29 -8.97 -60.36
C HIS A 13 4.33 -10.06 -60.61
N LEU A 14 4.75 -10.71 -59.53
CA LEU A 14 5.12 -12.12 -59.57
C LEU A 14 4.64 -12.73 -58.24
N ASP A 15 3.49 -13.40 -58.34
CA ASP A 15 2.91 -14.32 -57.37
C ASP A 15 2.28 -13.75 -56.06
N PRO A 16 1.04 -13.22 -56.12
CA PRO A 16 0.27 -12.90 -54.92
C PRO A 16 -0.14 -14.13 -54.10
N ASP A 17 -0.20 -15.32 -54.69
CA ASP A 17 -0.52 -16.58 -53.98
C ASP A 17 0.68 -17.08 -53.16
N GLY A 18 1.90 -16.91 -53.69
CA GLY A 18 3.14 -17.15 -52.97
C GLY A 18 3.36 -16.19 -51.80
N ALA A 19 3.06 -14.90 -51.98
CA ALA A 19 3.17 -13.90 -50.90
C ALA A 19 2.18 -14.17 -49.75
N ALA A 20 0.95 -14.62 -50.08
CA ALA A 20 -0.04 -15.04 -49.09
C ALA A 20 0.45 -16.27 -48.30
N ALA A 21 1.07 -17.27 -48.95
CA ALA A 21 1.62 -18.44 -48.29
C ALA A 21 2.75 -18.07 -47.31
N HIS A 22 3.65 -17.16 -47.69
CA HIS A 22 4.71 -16.68 -46.80
C HIS A 22 4.17 -15.87 -45.62
N LEU A 23 3.12 -15.08 -45.83
CA LEU A 23 2.41 -14.37 -44.76
C LEU A 23 1.69 -15.32 -43.82
N SER A 24 0.99 -16.34 -44.34
CA SER A 24 0.36 -17.38 -43.52
C SER A 24 1.38 -18.18 -42.72
N GLN A 25 2.56 -18.46 -43.28
CA GLN A 25 3.64 -19.17 -42.59
C GLN A 25 4.33 -18.28 -41.53
N ALA A 26 4.54 -17.00 -41.82
CA ALA A 26 5.05 -16.03 -40.84
C ALA A 26 4.06 -15.80 -39.69
N ILE A 27 2.75 -15.67 -39.99
CA ILE A 27 1.69 -15.59 -38.98
C ILE A 27 1.60 -16.89 -38.19
N ALA A 28 1.68 -18.06 -38.82
CA ALA A 28 1.70 -19.36 -38.13
C ALA A 28 2.91 -19.50 -37.20
N LEU A 29 4.09 -19.03 -37.60
CA LEU A 29 5.30 -19.03 -36.74
C LEU A 29 5.17 -18.02 -35.58
N LEU A 30 4.66 -16.82 -35.83
CA LEU A 30 4.43 -15.80 -34.80
C LEU A 30 3.32 -16.19 -33.82
N THR A 31 2.27 -16.87 -34.30
CA THR A 31 1.18 -17.38 -33.47
C THR A 31 1.55 -18.67 -32.75
N ALA A 32 2.39 -19.53 -33.33
CA ALA A 32 2.94 -20.71 -32.65
C ALA A 32 3.86 -20.31 -31.50
N ASP A 33 4.59 -19.19 -31.62
CA ASP A 33 5.36 -18.61 -30.50
C ASP A 33 4.43 -17.92 -29.47
N SER A 34 3.28 -17.39 -29.93
CA SER A 34 2.25 -16.77 -29.07
C SER A 34 1.31 -17.76 -28.37
N GLN A 35 1.37 -19.06 -28.69
CA GLN A 35 0.71 -20.14 -27.94
C GLN A 35 1.61 -20.73 -26.85
N SER A 36 2.71 -20.04 -26.51
CA SER A 36 3.27 -20.15 -25.18
C SER A 36 2.30 -19.49 -24.19
N GLU A 37 1.28 -20.27 -23.80
CA GLU A 37 0.65 -20.22 -22.47
C GLU A 37 1.59 -19.51 -21.49
N PRO A 38 1.15 -18.45 -20.78
CA PRO A 38 2.02 -17.61 -19.96
C PRO A 38 2.90 -18.53 -19.14
N SER A 39 4.16 -18.64 -19.59
CA SER A 39 4.99 -19.74 -19.16
C SER A 39 5.10 -19.55 -17.67
N GLN A 40 4.61 -20.55 -16.93
CA GLN A 40 4.79 -20.61 -15.50
C GLN A 40 6.29 -20.76 -15.31
N ARG A 41 6.99 -19.62 -15.37
CA ARG A 41 8.37 -19.46 -14.92
C ARG A 41 8.36 -20.15 -13.58
N LYS A 42 9.06 -21.28 -13.47
CA LYS A 42 9.23 -21.98 -12.20
C LYS A 42 9.72 -20.92 -11.22
N ILE A 43 8.84 -20.44 -10.34
CA ILE A 43 9.14 -19.33 -9.44
C ILE A 43 10.05 -19.90 -8.38
N THR A 44 11.35 -19.73 -8.59
CA THR A 44 12.35 -19.98 -7.57
C THR A 44 12.28 -18.82 -6.58
N GLY A 45 11.35 -18.93 -5.63
CA GLY A 45 11.29 -18.17 -4.38
C GLY A 45 10.50 -16.85 -4.39
N GLY A 46 9.39 -16.82 -3.65
CA GLY A 46 8.73 -15.60 -3.16
C GLY A 46 8.17 -14.61 -4.20
N LEU A 47 7.60 -13.51 -3.70
CA LEU A 47 7.30 -12.30 -4.46
C LEU A 47 8.57 -11.50 -4.73
N ALA A 48 8.67 -10.92 -5.93
CA ALA A 48 9.73 -10.00 -6.31
C ALA A 48 9.60 -8.63 -5.58
N PRO A 49 10.67 -7.86 -5.41
CA PRO A 49 10.63 -6.59 -4.68
C PRO A 49 9.60 -5.58 -5.21
N TRP A 50 9.44 -5.46 -6.52
CA TRP A 50 8.45 -4.57 -7.12
C TRP A 50 7.00 -5.04 -6.86
N GLN A 51 6.77 -6.35 -6.73
CA GLN A 51 5.46 -6.91 -6.38
C GLN A 51 5.10 -6.57 -4.94
N VAL A 52 6.08 -6.66 -4.04
CA VAL A 52 5.94 -6.24 -2.64
C VAL A 52 5.62 -4.76 -2.56
N ALA A 53 6.41 -3.90 -3.21
CA ALA A 53 6.17 -2.45 -3.23
C ALA A 53 4.76 -2.12 -3.72
N ARG A 54 4.32 -2.76 -4.81
CA ARG A 54 2.97 -2.55 -5.36
C ARG A 54 1.86 -2.97 -4.40
N VAL A 55 2.04 -4.08 -3.68
CA VAL A 55 1.09 -4.53 -2.64
C VAL A 55 1.08 -3.59 -1.45
N ASP A 56 2.25 -3.13 -1.01
CA ASP A 56 2.38 -2.19 0.10
C ASP A 56 1.70 -0.85 -0.20
N ASP A 57 1.93 -0.29 -1.40
CA ASP A 57 1.29 0.95 -1.85
C ASP A 57 -0.24 0.80 -1.87
N PHE A 58 -0.74 -0.34 -2.35
CA PHE A 58 -2.17 -0.61 -2.37
C PHE A 58 -2.73 -0.70 -0.94
N ILE A 59 -2.04 -1.41 -0.03
CA ILE A 59 -2.50 -1.56 1.35
C ILE A 59 -2.56 -0.21 2.05
N ASP A 60 -1.54 0.63 1.91
CA ASP A 60 -1.49 1.94 2.57
C ASP A 60 -2.61 2.89 2.11
N GLN A 61 -2.98 2.82 0.84
CA GLN A 61 -4.07 3.63 0.28
C GLN A 61 -5.47 3.17 0.71
N HIS A 62 -5.61 1.95 1.24
CA HIS A 62 -6.91 1.33 1.54
C HIS A 62 -6.99 0.78 2.97
N LEU A 63 -6.19 1.30 3.92
CA LEU A 63 -6.16 0.82 5.30
C LEU A 63 -7.52 0.95 6.01
N ASP A 64 -8.34 1.93 5.62
CA ASP A 64 -9.68 2.21 6.12
C ASP A 64 -10.76 1.24 5.59
N GLN A 65 -10.46 0.48 4.54
CA GLN A 65 -11.41 -0.37 3.83
C GLN A 65 -11.12 -1.85 4.04
N CYS A 66 -12.12 -2.71 3.78
CA CYS A 66 -11.95 -4.16 3.84
C CYS A 66 -11.08 -4.67 2.67
N ILE A 67 -9.82 -5.00 2.93
CA ILE A 67 -8.89 -5.58 1.95
C ILE A 67 -9.00 -7.11 1.96
N ARG A 68 -9.31 -7.70 0.81
CA ARG A 68 -9.35 -9.15 0.62
C ARG A 68 -8.08 -9.65 -0.04
N THR A 69 -7.66 -10.86 0.32
CA THR A 69 -6.54 -11.55 -0.33
C THR A 69 -6.71 -11.67 -1.85
N THR A 70 -7.96 -11.79 -2.32
CA THR A 70 -8.28 -11.87 -3.76
C THR A 70 -7.89 -10.59 -4.50
N GLU A 71 -8.11 -9.42 -3.88
CA GLU A 71 -7.79 -8.12 -4.50
C GLU A 71 -6.28 -7.94 -4.63
N LEU A 72 -5.54 -8.30 -3.57
CA LEU A 72 -4.07 -8.28 -3.58
C LEU A 72 -3.48 -9.26 -4.60
N ALA A 73 -4.11 -10.42 -4.79
CA ALA A 73 -3.70 -11.39 -5.79
C ALA A 73 -3.93 -10.87 -7.22
N TRP A 74 -5.09 -10.28 -7.48
CA TRP A 74 -5.44 -9.70 -8.78
C TRP A 74 -4.54 -8.52 -9.14
N LEU A 75 -4.12 -7.70 -8.16
CA LEU A 75 -3.14 -6.63 -8.36
C LEU A 75 -1.84 -7.11 -9.02
N LEU A 76 -1.47 -8.37 -8.80
CA LEU A 76 -0.27 -9.01 -9.33
C LEU A 76 -0.58 -10.03 -10.44
N SER A 77 -1.83 -10.12 -10.91
CA SER A 77 -2.29 -11.15 -11.86
C SER A 77 -2.00 -12.59 -11.41
N LEU A 78 -2.14 -12.86 -10.11
CA LEU A 78 -1.95 -14.18 -9.50
C LEU A 78 -3.28 -14.77 -9.04
N SER A 79 -3.35 -16.09 -8.95
CA SER A 79 -4.43 -16.75 -8.21
C SER A 79 -4.28 -16.49 -6.70
N PRO A 80 -5.37 -16.42 -5.92
CA PRO A 80 -5.31 -16.16 -4.47
C PRO A 80 -4.42 -17.14 -3.70
N SER A 81 -4.46 -18.43 -4.07
CA SER A 81 -3.65 -19.48 -3.45
C SER A 81 -2.16 -19.30 -3.77
N HIS A 82 -1.83 -18.99 -5.03
CA HIS A 82 -0.44 -18.76 -5.44
C HIS A 82 0.13 -17.51 -4.76
N PHE A 83 -0.62 -16.40 -4.78
CA PHE A 83 -0.27 -15.18 -4.09
C PHE A 83 -0.03 -15.42 -2.59
N SER A 84 -0.95 -16.09 -1.90
CA SER A 84 -0.83 -16.35 -0.46
C SER A 84 0.44 -17.13 -0.12
N ARG A 85 0.78 -18.13 -0.95
CA ARG A 85 2.01 -18.92 -0.78
C ARG A 85 3.26 -18.07 -0.98
N LEU A 86 3.36 -17.34 -2.09
CA LEU A 86 4.51 -16.49 -2.38
C LEU A 86 4.67 -15.37 -1.36
N PHE A 87 3.56 -14.73 -0.98
CA PHE A 87 3.54 -13.66 0.01
C PHE A 87 4.02 -14.16 1.37
N LYS A 88 3.52 -15.31 1.84
CA LYS A 88 3.98 -15.90 3.10
C LYS A 88 5.45 -16.30 3.05
N GLN A 89 5.93 -16.80 1.91
CA GLN A 89 7.34 -17.12 1.73
C GLN A 89 8.22 -15.86 1.80
N THR A 90 7.76 -14.74 1.27
CA THR A 90 8.50 -13.46 1.27
C THR A 90 8.42 -12.72 2.60
N MET A 91 7.22 -12.64 3.19
CA MET A 91 6.94 -11.80 4.36
C MET A 91 6.92 -12.57 5.69
N GLY A 92 7.00 -13.90 5.66
CA GLY A 92 6.90 -14.75 6.84
C GLY A 92 5.50 -14.88 7.43
N MET A 93 4.52 -14.15 6.92
CA MET A 93 3.14 -14.11 7.43
C MET A 93 2.10 -14.09 6.32
N THR A 94 0.84 -14.39 6.66
CA THR A 94 -0.25 -14.37 5.67
C THR A 94 -0.59 -12.93 5.26
N PRO A 95 -1.16 -12.72 4.05
CA PRO A 95 -1.56 -11.39 3.60
C PRO A 95 -2.48 -10.64 4.57
N LEU A 96 -3.49 -11.32 5.15
CA LEU A 96 -4.41 -10.71 6.09
C LEU A 96 -3.75 -10.32 7.42
N MET A 97 -2.80 -11.12 7.91
CA MET A 97 -2.00 -10.76 9.09
C MET A 97 -1.14 -9.52 8.81
N TYR A 98 -0.55 -9.45 7.63
CA TYR A 98 0.26 -8.31 7.22
C TYR A 98 -0.57 -7.01 7.16
N VAL A 99 -1.77 -7.06 6.54
CA VAL A 99 -2.71 -5.93 6.54
C VAL A 99 -3.08 -5.51 7.96
N ALA A 100 -3.37 -6.46 8.85
CA ALA A 100 -3.68 -6.16 10.25
C ALA A 100 -2.51 -5.48 10.97
N ALA A 101 -1.28 -5.93 10.75
CA ALA A 101 -0.07 -5.31 11.30
C ALA A 101 0.14 -3.88 10.77
N ARG A 102 -0.08 -3.65 9.46
CA ARG A 102 -0.03 -2.31 8.85
C ARG A 102 -1.06 -1.37 9.46
N ARG A 103 -2.29 -1.83 9.64
CA ARG A 103 -3.35 -1.05 10.30
C ARG A 103 -3.02 -0.70 11.75
N VAL A 104 -2.48 -1.66 12.52
CA VAL A 104 -2.03 -1.41 13.89
C VAL A 104 -0.93 -0.35 13.93
N LYS A 105 0.05 -0.44 13.03
CA LYS A 105 1.13 0.54 12.94
C LYS A 105 0.59 1.94 12.64
N ALA A 106 -0.27 2.08 11.63
CA ALA A 106 -0.89 3.36 11.26
C ALA A 106 -1.76 3.92 12.40
N ALA A 107 -2.60 3.09 13.01
CA ALA A 107 -3.42 3.48 14.15
C ALA A 107 -2.56 3.93 15.34
N GLY A 108 -1.46 3.22 15.62
CA GLY A 108 -0.48 3.61 16.63
C GLY A 108 0.09 5.00 16.38
N GLN A 109 0.53 5.28 15.15
CA GLN A 109 1.03 6.60 14.77
C GLN A 109 -0.05 7.68 14.94
N TYR A 110 -1.27 7.41 14.49
CA TYR A 110 -2.40 8.34 14.64
C TYR A 110 -2.71 8.64 16.12
N MET A 111 -2.66 7.63 16.99
CA MET A 111 -2.88 7.80 18.44
C MET A 111 -1.87 8.74 19.12
N LEU A 112 -0.68 8.93 18.56
CA LEU A 112 0.33 9.85 19.13
C LEU A 112 0.02 11.32 18.85
N CYS A 113 -0.72 11.59 17.76
CA CYS A 113 -1.03 12.93 17.30
C CYS A 113 -2.49 13.33 17.55
N SER A 114 -3.31 12.45 18.12
CA SER A 114 -4.75 12.63 18.24
C SER A 114 -5.30 12.21 19.61
N SER A 115 -6.35 12.90 20.05
CA SER A 115 -7.17 12.55 21.22
C SER A 115 -8.44 11.76 20.86
N SER A 116 -8.60 11.31 19.61
CA SER A 116 -9.75 10.51 19.18
C SER A 116 -9.96 9.27 20.03
N SER A 117 -11.22 8.87 20.16
CA SER A 117 -11.63 7.67 20.89
C SER A 117 -11.09 6.43 20.19
N LEU A 118 -10.90 5.34 20.94
CA LEU A 118 -10.44 4.07 20.33
C LEU A 118 -11.44 3.50 19.34
N SER A 119 -12.74 3.77 19.53
CA SER A 119 -13.80 3.31 18.62
C SER A 119 -13.72 4.01 17.27
N GLU A 120 -13.52 5.34 17.25
CA GLU A 120 -13.33 6.10 16.01
C GLU A 120 -12.05 5.68 15.28
N ILE A 121 -10.96 5.45 16.03
CA ILE A 121 -9.68 4.99 15.47
C ILE A 121 -9.84 3.60 14.86
N ALA A 122 -10.56 2.70 15.54
CA ALA A 122 -10.83 1.36 15.01
C ALA A 122 -11.55 1.44 13.65
N LEU A 123 -12.64 2.20 13.57
CA LEU A 123 -13.45 2.32 12.36
C LEU A 123 -12.67 2.99 11.21
N SER A 124 -11.96 4.08 11.49
CA SER A 124 -11.15 4.81 10.49
C SER A 124 -9.95 4.02 9.97
N HIS A 125 -9.53 2.95 10.66
CA HIS A 125 -8.42 2.08 10.25
C HIS A 125 -8.92 0.68 9.84
N GLY A 126 -10.19 0.58 9.43
CA GLY A 126 -10.77 -0.61 8.81
C GLY A 126 -11.05 -1.78 9.76
N PHE A 127 -11.06 -1.56 11.07
CA PHE A 127 -11.51 -2.56 12.04
C PHE A 127 -13.04 -2.51 12.19
N CYS A 128 -13.68 -3.67 12.35
CA CYS A 128 -15.14 -3.77 12.50
C CYS A 128 -15.66 -3.11 13.78
N ASP A 129 -14.87 -3.15 14.85
CA ASP A 129 -15.21 -2.56 16.14
C ASP A 129 -13.96 -2.36 17.02
N GLN A 130 -14.14 -1.66 18.14
CA GLN A 130 -13.11 -1.39 19.12
C GLN A 130 -12.53 -2.66 19.77
N SER A 131 -13.35 -3.69 20.01
CA SER A 131 -12.91 -4.91 20.68
C SER A 131 -11.98 -5.72 19.78
N HIS A 132 -12.32 -5.83 18.49
CA HIS A 132 -11.47 -6.42 17.46
C HIS A 132 -10.15 -5.66 17.33
N PHE A 133 -10.20 -4.32 17.26
CA PHE A 133 -9.01 -3.48 17.25
C PHE A 133 -8.12 -3.73 18.48
N CYS A 134 -8.65 -3.67 19.70
CA CYS A 134 -7.89 -3.89 20.92
C CYS A 134 -7.22 -5.27 20.98
N ARG A 135 -7.92 -6.32 20.52
CA ARG A 135 -7.40 -7.69 20.48
C ARG A 135 -6.23 -7.81 19.50
N VAL A 136 -6.40 -7.26 18.30
CA VAL A 136 -5.36 -7.26 17.26
C VAL A 136 -4.17 -6.42 17.69
N PHE A 137 -4.40 -5.19 18.17
CA PHE A 137 -3.35 -4.29 18.64
C PHE A 137 -2.50 -4.92 19.73
N ARG A 138 -3.12 -5.57 20.72
CA ARG A 138 -2.39 -6.27 21.78
C ARG A 138 -1.59 -7.46 21.27
N ARG A 139 -2.13 -8.21 20.30
CA ARG A 139 -1.40 -9.31 19.67
C ARG A 139 -0.14 -8.81 18.94
N GLU A 140 -0.24 -7.71 18.21
CA GLU A 140 0.87 -7.18 17.41
C GLU A 140 1.89 -6.38 18.25
N THR A 141 1.47 -5.69 19.31
CA THR A 141 2.34 -4.78 20.10
C THR A 141 2.68 -5.28 21.50
N GLY A 142 2.00 -6.31 21.99
CA GLY A 142 2.09 -6.78 23.38
C GLY A 142 1.32 -5.92 24.40
N LEU A 143 0.84 -4.73 24.02
CA LEU A 143 0.20 -3.77 24.92
C LEU A 143 -1.24 -3.45 24.50
N SER A 144 -2.08 -3.02 25.45
CA SER A 144 -3.37 -2.44 25.09
C SER A 144 -3.17 -1.08 24.39
N PRO A 145 -4.07 -0.65 23.48
CA PRO A 145 -3.93 0.64 22.81
C PRO A 145 -3.82 1.83 23.79
N GLN A 146 -4.58 1.82 24.89
CA GLN A 146 -4.51 2.88 25.92
C GLN A 146 -3.16 2.89 26.64
N THR A 147 -2.65 1.71 27.04
CA THR A 147 -1.34 1.59 27.69
C THR A 147 -0.23 2.05 26.74
N TRP A 148 -0.29 1.59 25.49
CA TRP A 148 0.66 1.99 24.45
C TRP A 148 0.63 3.50 24.24
N ARG A 149 -0.57 4.10 24.08
CA ARG A 149 -0.72 5.55 23.89
C ARG A 149 -0.10 6.32 25.06
N LYS A 150 -0.36 5.93 26.31
CA LYS A 150 0.21 6.59 27.50
C LYS A 150 1.74 6.50 27.57
N LEU A 151 2.30 5.36 27.17
CA LEU A 151 3.76 5.15 27.19
C LEU A 151 4.48 5.97 26.11
N HIS A 152 3.84 6.13 24.95
CA HIS A 152 4.45 6.77 23.79
C HIS A 152 4.03 8.23 23.59
N CYS A 153 2.96 8.71 24.22
CA CYS A 153 2.65 10.13 24.25
C CYS A 153 3.61 10.83 25.22
N VAL A 154 4.56 11.58 24.69
CA VAL A 154 5.35 12.53 25.48
C VAL A 154 4.38 13.63 25.91
N THR A 155 3.84 13.50 27.12
CA THR A 155 3.14 14.62 27.75
C THR A 155 4.22 15.66 28.04
N PRO A 156 4.22 16.87 27.43
CA PRO A 156 5.06 17.93 27.95
C PRO A 156 4.63 18.12 29.40
N SER A 157 5.55 17.85 30.32
CA SER A 157 5.30 17.90 31.75
C SER A 157 4.68 19.25 32.08
N ARG A 158 3.40 19.21 32.45
CA ARG A 158 2.69 20.37 33.00
C ARG A 158 3.45 20.75 34.26
N ARG A 159 4.32 21.77 34.18
CA ARG A 159 5.00 22.36 35.34
C ARG A 159 3.93 22.61 36.41
N ARG A 160 4.00 21.84 37.50
CA ARG A 160 3.32 22.16 38.76
C ARG A 160 3.99 23.43 39.29
N ALA A 161 3.39 24.58 39.03
CA ALA A 161 3.57 25.76 39.86
C ALA A 161 2.40 25.81 40.85
N THR A 162 2.48 24.96 41.88
CA THR A 162 1.78 25.19 43.14
C THR A 162 2.71 25.99 44.03
N GLY A 163 2.41 27.27 44.20
CA GLY A 163 3.06 28.19 45.14
C GLY A 163 2.01 29.21 45.59
N LYS A 164 1.69 29.15 46.88
CA LYS A 164 0.68 29.95 47.58
C LYS A 164 1.18 31.40 47.79
N LEU A 165 0.21 32.28 48.02
CA LEU A 165 0.25 33.73 48.22
C LEU A 165 1.42 34.25 49.07
N ASP A 166 1.90 35.46 48.74
CA ASP A 166 2.07 36.53 49.72
C ASP A 166 1.72 37.90 49.11
N SER A 167 0.89 38.64 49.85
CA SER A 167 0.57 40.05 49.67
C SER A 167 1.81 40.92 49.52
N ILE A 168 1.81 41.87 48.59
CA ILE A 168 2.27 43.25 48.85
C ILE A 168 1.39 44.24 48.05
N GLN A 169 0.72 45.09 48.82
CA GLN A 169 0.40 46.50 48.60
C GLN A 169 0.65 47.13 47.20
N GLN A 170 -0.44 47.70 46.65
CA GLN A 170 -0.63 49.15 46.56
C GLN A 170 0.34 49.95 45.67
N TYR A 171 -0.12 50.33 44.47
CA TYR A 171 0.10 51.68 43.95
C TYR A 171 -0.95 52.05 42.88
N SER A 172 -1.93 52.85 43.30
CA SER A 172 -2.71 53.71 42.42
C SER A 172 -1.86 54.91 42.02
N VAL A 173 -1.86 55.31 40.74
CA VAL A 173 -1.75 56.72 40.34
C VAL A 173 -2.60 56.93 39.09
N GLU A 174 -3.73 57.60 39.30
CA GLU A 174 -4.33 58.49 38.32
C GLU A 174 -3.34 59.63 38.02
N VAL A 175 -3.09 59.92 36.74
CA VAL A 175 -2.71 61.27 36.31
C VAL A 175 -3.29 61.55 34.92
N ASP A 176 -4.18 62.53 34.92
CA ASP A 176 -4.77 63.23 33.77
C ASP A 176 -3.73 63.98 32.90
N HIS A 177 -4.21 64.43 31.73
CA HIS A 177 -3.69 65.42 30.77
C HIS A 177 -2.80 64.84 29.65
N CYS A 178 -3.13 64.99 28.37
CA CYS A 178 -3.68 66.15 27.66
C CYS A 178 -4.68 65.76 26.55
#